data_AF-A0A094J9N9-F1
#
_entry.id   AF-A0A094J9N9-F1
#
_cell.length_a   1.000
_cell.length_b   1.000
_cell.length_c   1.000
_cell.angle_alpha   90.00
_cell.angle_beta   90.00
_cell.angle_gamma   90.00
#
_symmetry.space_group_name_H-M   'P 1'
#
loop_
_entity.id
_entity.type
_entity.pdbx_description
1 polymer ?
#
loop_
_entity_poly.entity_id
_entity_poly.type
_entity_poly.pdbx_seq_one_letter_code
_entity_poly.pdbx_strand_id
1 'polypeptide(L)'
;MWWVSVVFAFAVTTVEVVNCAAAPHPNIKVCTADQPFDSHQAKQYLYELNRTAENPQRRWQLPTVSQLKEQLSACDADTNKRWWMTVSILQHGDEILVGAFDCVTQETEFVPVRTKLNVLFVR
;
A
#
# COMPACT_ATOMS: atom_id res chain seq x y z
N MET A 1 -38.08 -34.73 -10.36
CA MET A 1 -36.76 -34.53 -9.72
C MET A 1 -36.14 -33.29 -10.35
N TRP A 2 -36.08 -32.18 -9.62
CA TRP A 2 -35.47 -30.92 -10.08
C TRP A 2 -34.06 -30.84 -9.52
N TRP A 3 -33.06 -30.73 -10.40
CA TRP A 3 -31.66 -30.56 -10.01
C TRP A 3 -31.42 -29.09 -9.69
N VAL A 4 -30.99 -28.82 -8.46
CA VAL A 4 -30.49 -27.51 -8.05
C VAL A 4 -29.05 -27.42 -8.52
N SER A 5 -28.80 -26.70 -9.60
CA SER A 5 -27.46 -26.32 -10.01
C SER A 5 -26.91 -25.30 -9.01
N VAL A 6 -25.99 -25.74 -8.16
CA VAL A 6 -25.21 -24.86 -7.30
C VAL A 6 -24.22 -24.10 -8.19
N VAL A 7 -24.53 -22.84 -8.49
CA VAL A 7 -23.59 -21.93 -9.15
C VAL A 7 -22.54 -21.54 -8.11
N PHE A 8 -21.34 -22.10 -8.24
CA PHE A 8 -20.17 -21.60 -7.53
C PHE A 8 -19.79 -20.25 -8.15
N ALA A 9 -20.15 -19.17 -7.47
CA ALA A 9 -19.58 -17.86 -7.73
C ALA A 9 -18.12 -17.90 -7.27
N PHE A 10 -17.20 -18.04 -8.23
CA PHE A 10 -15.79 -17.79 -8.00
C PHE A 10 -15.66 -16.30 -7.63
N ALA A 11 -15.32 -16.02 -6.38
CA ALA A 11 -14.94 -14.70 -5.95
C ALA A 11 -13.76 -14.26 -6.81
N VAL A 12 -14.01 -13.31 -7.71
CA VAL A 12 -12.98 -12.65 -8.51
C VAL A 12 -12.01 -12.02 -7.52
N THR A 13 -10.85 -12.62 -7.35
CA THR A 13 -9.78 -12.11 -6.51
C THR A 13 -9.27 -10.82 -7.15
N THR A 14 -9.55 -9.70 -6.51
CA THR A 14 -9.21 -8.32 -6.89
C THR A 14 -7.70 -8.04 -6.81
N VAL A 15 -6.87 -8.80 -7.53
CA VAL A 15 -5.40 -8.69 -7.52
C VAL A 15 -4.86 -7.90 -8.72
N GLU A 16 -5.72 -7.25 -9.51
CA GLU A 16 -5.31 -6.42 -10.66
C GLU A 16 -4.99 -4.95 -10.30
N VAL A 17 -5.05 -4.56 -9.02
CA VAL A 17 -4.95 -3.13 -8.62
C VAL A 17 -3.53 -2.70 -8.28
N VAL A 18 -2.56 -3.63 -8.22
CA VAL A 18 -1.21 -3.32 -7.72
C VAL A 18 -0.15 -3.92 -8.62
N ASN A 19 0.73 -3.06 -9.11
CA ASN A 19 1.83 -3.40 -10.00
C ASN A 19 3.12 -3.57 -9.20
N CYS A 20 3.68 -4.78 -9.24
CA CYS A 20 4.92 -5.13 -8.53
C CYS A 20 6.12 -5.07 -9.48
N ALA A 21 7.12 -4.26 -9.13
CA ALA A 21 8.35 -4.08 -9.89
C ALA A 21 9.58 -4.39 -9.03
N ALA A 22 10.70 -4.64 -9.71
CA ALA A 22 12.01 -4.63 -9.06
C ALA A 22 12.32 -3.18 -8.67
N ALA A 23 12.75 -2.98 -7.42
CA ALA A 23 13.20 -1.67 -6.96
C ALA A 23 14.57 -1.31 -7.57
N PRO A 24 15.01 -0.04 -7.49
CA PRO A 24 16.39 0.35 -7.82
C PRO A 24 17.45 -0.44 -7.04
N HIS A 25 17.10 -0.97 -5.86
CA HIS A 25 17.96 -1.87 -5.09
C HIS A 25 17.68 -3.34 -5.42
N PRO A 26 18.71 -4.15 -5.72
CA PRO A 26 18.56 -5.52 -6.25
C PRO A 26 17.93 -6.51 -5.27
N ASN A 27 17.80 -6.14 -4.00
CA ASN A 27 17.22 -6.98 -2.95
C ASN A 27 15.87 -6.48 -2.44
N ILE A 28 15.37 -5.36 -2.96
CA ILE A 28 14.08 -4.78 -2.55
C ILE A 28 13.07 -5.02 -3.67
N LYS A 29 11.90 -5.53 -3.32
CA LYS A 29 10.75 -5.55 -4.22
C LYS A 29 9.77 -4.46 -3.81
N VAL A 30 9.22 -3.77 -4.79
CA VAL A 30 8.22 -2.72 -4.57
C VAL A 30 6.93 -3.11 -5.27
N CYS A 31 5.80 -2.81 -4.65
CA CYS A 31 4.50 -2.89 -5.29
C CYS A 31 3.75 -1.57 -5.06
N THR A 32 3.17 -1.00 -6.09
CA THR A 32 2.38 0.23 -5.99
C THR A 32 0.95 -0.02 -6.42
N ALA A 33 -0.01 0.53 -5.69
CA ALA A 33 -1.41 0.48 -6.13
C ALA A 33 -1.67 1.53 -7.22
N ASP A 34 -2.52 1.19 -8.17
CA ASP A 34 -2.95 2.10 -9.25
C ASP A 34 -3.92 3.17 -8.75
N GLN A 35 -4.57 2.92 -7.60
CA GLN A 35 -5.48 3.86 -6.96
C GLN A 35 -5.07 4.13 -5.50
N PRO A 36 -5.32 5.35 -4.98
CA PRO A 36 -5.10 5.68 -3.58
C PRO A 36 -5.94 4.82 -2.62
N PHE A 37 -5.32 4.36 -1.53
CA PHE A 37 -5.94 3.55 -0.49
C PHE A 37 -6.08 4.35 0.80
N ASP A 38 -7.16 4.09 1.56
CA ASP A 38 -7.17 4.43 2.98
C ASP A 38 -6.34 3.42 3.81
N SER A 39 -6.11 3.73 5.09
CA SER A 39 -5.25 2.90 5.95
C SER A 39 -5.79 1.48 6.14
N HIS A 40 -7.11 1.30 6.12
CA HIS A 40 -7.71 -0.01 6.29
C HIS A 40 -7.53 -0.86 5.02
N GLN A 41 -7.79 -0.29 3.85
CA GLN A 41 -7.56 -0.93 2.55
C GLN A 41 -6.09 -1.35 2.39
N ALA A 42 -5.15 -0.47 2.76
CA ALA A 42 -3.71 -0.78 2.71
C ALA A 42 -3.34 -1.98 3.60
N LYS A 43 -3.88 -2.05 4.82
CA LYS A 43 -3.66 -3.18 5.74
C LYS A 43 -4.27 -4.48 5.23
N GLN A 44 -5.49 -4.43 4.68
CA GLN A 44 -6.13 -5.60 4.09
C GLN A 44 -5.31 -6.14 2.92
N TYR A 45 -4.84 -5.26 2.04
CA TYR A 45 -4.02 -5.65 0.90
C TYR A 45 -2.67 -6.24 1.34
N LEU A 46 -2.02 -5.62 2.32
CA LEU A 46 -0.77 -6.10 2.90
C LEU A 46 -0.94 -7.47 3.58
N TYR A 47 -2.10 -7.75 4.17
CA TYR A 47 -2.43 -9.07 4.69
C TYR A 47 -2.50 -10.11 3.57
N GLU A 48 -3.19 -9.81 2.45
CA GLU A 48 -3.29 -10.72 1.31
C GLU A 48 -1.93 -10.95 0.61
N LEU A 49 -1.13 -9.90 0.45
CA LEU A 49 0.24 -10.00 -0.06
C LEU A 49 1.11 -10.92 0.81
N ASN A 50 0.98 -10.84 2.13
CA ASN A 50 1.75 -11.66 3.05
C ASN A 50 1.23 -13.09 3.15
N ARG A 51 -0.09 -13.30 2.99
CA ARG A 51 -0.70 -14.63 2.97
C ARG A 51 -0.26 -15.44 1.74
N THR A 52 -0.01 -14.76 0.62
CA THR A 52 0.40 -15.36 -0.66
C THR A 52 1.92 -15.37 -0.86
N ALA A 53 2.70 -14.82 0.07
CA ALA A 53 4.15 -14.76 -0.05
C ALA A 53 4.79 -16.13 0.17
N GLU A 54 5.64 -16.55 -0.77
CA GLU A 54 6.38 -17.82 -0.73
C GLU A 54 7.32 -17.95 0.48
N ASN A 55 7.81 -16.83 1.03
CA ASN A 55 8.74 -16.83 2.16
C ASN A 55 8.17 -16.03 3.35
N PRO A 56 7.78 -16.68 4.45
CA PRO A 56 7.17 -16.02 5.61
C PRO A 56 8.14 -15.13 6.41
N GLN A 57 9.46 -15.25 6.18
CA GLN A 57 10.49 -14.40 6.80
C GLN A 57 10.68 -13.06 6.08
N ARG A 58 10.25 -12.93 4.81
CA ARG A 58 10.28 -11.68 4.05
C ARG A 58 8.86 -11.20 3.80
N ARG A 59 8.33 -10.48 4.77
CA ARG A 59 6.98 -9.94 4.72
C ARG A 59 6.95 -8.59 4.01
N TRP A 60 5.92 -8.39 3.20
CA TRP A 60 5.54 -7.09 2.68
C TRP A 60 5.14 -6.17 3.82
N GLN A 61 5.59 -4.92 3.74
CA GLN A 61 5.30 -3.88 4.71
C GLN A 61 5.03 -2.54 4.04
N LEU A 62 4.38 -1.63 4.79
CA LEU A 62 4.40 -0.22 4.44
C LEU A 62 5.80 0.36 4.70
N PRO A 63 6.27 1.31 3.88
CA PRO A 63 7.61 1.86 3.99
C PRO A 63 7.71 2.89 5.11
N THR A 64 8.93 3.05 5.62
CA THR A 64 9.31 4.22 6.42
C THR A 64 9.48 5.45 5.51
N VAL A 65 9.56 6.65 6.10
CA VAL A 65 9.87 7.88 5.36
C VAL A 65 11.21 7.75 4.63
N SER A 66 12.24 7.19 5.29
CA SER A 66 13.56 6.99 4.66
C SER A 66 13.47 6.06 3.45
N GLN A 67 12.73 4.96 3.56
CA GLN A 67 12.51 4.05 2.44
C GLN A 67 11.76 4.73 1.30
N LEU A 68 10.73 5.53 1.58
CA LEU A 68 10.05 6.30 0.54
C LEU A 68 11.00 7.27 -0.18
N LYS A 69 11.87 7.97 0.55
CA LYS A 69 12.87 8.87 -0.04
C LYS A 69 13.85 8.15 -0.96
N GLU A 70 14.26 6.94 -0.59
CA GLU A 70 15.14 6.10 -1.41
C GLU A 70 14.43 5.57 -2.67
N GLN A 71 13.17 5.13 -2.53
CA GLN A 71 12.41 4.50 -3.61
C GLN A 71 11.78 5.51 -4.58
N LEU A 72 11.44 6.71 -4.12
CA LEU A 72 10.76 7.77 -4.89
C LEU A 72 11.75 8.88 -5.29
N SER A 73 12.99 8.51 -5.62
CA SER A 73 14.10 9.44 -5.89
C SER A 73 13.84 10.46 -7.01
N ALA A 74 12.87 10.18 -7.89
CA ALA A 74 12.23 11.16 -8.74
C ALA A 74 10.72 10.99 -8.58
N CYS A 75 10.10 11.82 -7.75
CA CYS A 75 8.66 11.99 -7.82
C CYS A 75 8.35 12.45 -9.24
N ASP A 76 7.83 11.56 -10.08
CA ASP A 76 7.38 11.96 -11.40
C ASP A 76 6.47 13.17 -11.23
N ALA A 77 6.63 14.18 -12.07
CA ALA A 77 5.87 15.43 -12.04
C ALA A 77 4.34 15.22 -12.22
N ASP A 78 3.88 13.97 -12.21
CA ASP A 78 2.50 13.59 -12.05
C ASP A 78 1.99 14.00 -10.66
N THR A 79 1.41 15.20 -10.62
CA THR A 79 0.74 15.78 -9.46
C THR A 79 -0.28 14.85 -8.78
N ASN A 80 -0.75 13.81 -9.48
CA ASN A 80 -1.67 12.82 -8.92
C ASN A 80 -1.01 11.89 -7.88
N LYS A 81 0.33 11.81 -7.84
CA LYS A 81 1.10 10.96 -6.91
C LYS A 81 1.89 11.75 -5.87
N ARG A 82 1.31 12.85 -5.36
CA ARG A 82 1.96 13.70 -4.36
C ARG A 82 2.10 13.04 -2.98
N TRP A 83 1.01 12.50 -2.44
CA TRP A 83 0.95 12.03 -1.06
C TRP A 83 1.03 10.51 -0.95
N TRP A 84 1.97 10.02 -0.14
CA TRP A 84 2.27 8.60 0.03
C TRP A 84 2.09 8.16 1.48
N MET A 85 1.44 7.02 1.69
CA MET A 85 1.25 6.44 3.01
C MET A 85 2.56 5.88 3.57
N THR A 86 2.83 6.18 4.83
CA THR A 86 3.95 5.60 5.58
C THR A 86 3.45 4.55 6.57
N VAL A 87 4.38 3.78 7.15
CA VAL A 87 4.09 2.85 8.26
C VAL A 87 3.71 3.58 9.57
N SER A 88 3.93 4.88 9.67
CA SER A 88 3.77 5.66 10.91
C SER A 88 2.29 5.82 11.27
N ILE A 89 1.94 5.56 12.53
CA ILE A 89 0.60 5.76 13.08
C ILE A 89 0.73 6.55 14.37
N LEU A 90 -0.15 7.53 14.56
CA LEU A 90 -0.23 8.37 15.75
C LEU A 90 -1.67 8.38 16.26
N GLN A 91 -1.87 8.24 17.57
CA GLN A 91 -3.15 8.49 18.19
C GLN A 91 -3.15 9.91 18.78
N HIS A 92 -4.15 10.73 18.44
CA HIS A 92 -4.31 12.08 18.95
C HIS A 92 -5.74 12.26 19.47
N GLY A 93 -5.91 12.21 20.79
CA GLY A 93 -7.22 12.13 21.41
C GLY A 93 -7.95 10.85 21.00
N ASP A 94 -9.16 11.02 20.45
CA ASP A 94 -10.00 9.93 19.96
C ASP A 94 -9.75 9.57 18.48
N GLU A 95 -8.84 10.29 17.82
CA GLU A 95 -8.53 10.06 16.40
C GLU A 95 -7.24 9.26 16.22
N ILE A 96 -7.27 8.37 15.22
CA ILE A 96 -6.08 7.69 14.71
C ILE A 96 -5.65 8.38 13.42
N LEU A 97 -4.38 8.76 13.37
CA LEU A 97 -3.73 9.41 12.24
C LEU A 97 -2.68 8.48 11.64
N VAL A 98 -2.47 8.61 10.33
CA VAL A 98 -1.43 7.92 9.57
C VAL A 98 -0.45 8.96 9.02
N GLY A 99 0.83 8.62 9.03
CA GLY A 99 1.84 9.47 8.41
C GLY A 99 1.70 9.46 6.90
N ALA A 100 1.56 10.64 6.30
CA ALA A 100 1.55 10.90 4.87
C ALA A 100 2.82 11.67 4.50
N PHE A 101 3.60 11.10 3.59
CA PHE A 101 4.80 11.71 3.04
C PHE A 101 4.45 12.51 1.79
N ASP A 102 4.82 13.79 1.77
CA ASP A 102 4.71 14.63 0.57
C ASP A 102 5.96 14.42 -0.29
N CYS A 103 5.77 13.85 -1.48
CA CYS A 103 6.85 13.60 -2.42
C CYS A 103 7.49 14.92 -2.91
N VAL A 104 6.70 16.00 -3.03
CA VAL A 104 7.15 17.29 -3.57
C VAL A 104 7.91 18.09 -2.51
N THR A 105 7.36 18.26 -1.31
CA THR A 105 8.01 19.05 -0.25
C THR A 105 9.00 18.24 0.57
N GLN A 106 8.99 16.90 0.45
CA GLN A 106 9.82 15.97 1.24
C GLN A 106 9.52 16.00 2.74
N GLU A 107 8.35 16.53 3.11
CA GLU A 107 7.86 16.62 4.48
C GLU A 107 6.92 15.45 4.81
N THR A 108 6.61 15.29 6.09
CA THR A 108 5.67 14.27 6.57
C THR A 108 4.63 14.92 7.45
N GLU A 109 3.36 14.67 7.12
CA GLU A 109 2.20 15.14 7.87
C GLU A 109 1.44 13.95 8.46
N PHE A 110 0.65 14.19 9.51
CA PHE A 110 -0.26 13.18 10.05
C PHE A 110 -1.69 13.51 9.63
N VAL A 111 -2.32 12.59 8.90
CA VAL A 111 -3.67 12.76 8.36
C VAL A 111 -4.62 11.69 8.92
N PRO A 112 -5.94 11.92 8.97
CA PRO A 112 -6.90 10.91 9.44
C PRO A 112 -6.77 9.59 8.66
N VAL A 113 -6.94 8.44 9.33
CA VAL A 113 -6.84 7.09 8.71
C VAL A 113 -7.78 6.85 7.52
N ARG A 114 -8.86 7.65 7.40
CA ARG A 114 -9.80 7.64 6.27
C ARG A 114 -9.30 8.38 5.02
N THR A 115 -8.18 9.09 5.12
CA THR A 115 -7.57 9.81 4.01
C THR A 115 -7.01 8.81 3.01
N LYS A 116 -7.39 8.95 1.74
CA LYS A 116 -6.87 8.11 0.67
C LYS A 116 -5.52 8.64 0.20
N LEU A 117 -4.51 7.79 0.25
CA LEU A 117 -3.11 8.10 -0.06
C LEU A 117 -2.57 7.09 -1.07
N ASN A 118 -1.57 7.49 -1.86
CA ASN A 118 -0.83 6.53 -2.67
C ASN A 118 -0.10 5.55 -1.76
N VAL A 119 -0.03 4.29 -2.16
CA VAL A 119 0.63 3.25 -1.38
C VAL A 119 1.75 2.62 -2.19
N LEU A 120 2.89 2.48 -1.53
CA LEU A 120 4.01 1.68 -1.97
C LEU A 120 4.20 0.62 -0.88
N PHE A 121 4.30 -0.64 -1.28
CA PHE A 121 4.64 -1.75 -0.40
C PHE A 121 6.07 -2.17 -0.69
N VAL A 122 6.85 -2.43 0.35
CA VAL A 122 8.25 -2.86 0.24
C VAL A 122 8.43 -4.26 0.81
N ARG A 123 9.39 -5.00 0.26
CA ARG A 123 9.83 -6.31 0.75
C ARG A 123 11.31 -6.54 0.49
#